data_AF-A0A8S9WG55-F1
#
_entry.id   AF-A0A8S9WG55-F1
#
_cell.length_a   1.000
_cell.length_b   1.000
_cell.length_c   1.000
_cell.angle_alpha   90.00
_cell.angle_beta   90.00
_cell.angle_gamma   90.00
#
_symmetry.space_group_name_H-M   'P 1'
#
loop_
_entity.id
_entity.type
_entity.pdbx_description
1 polymer ?
#
loop_
_entity_poly.entity_id
_entity_poly.type
_entity_poly.pdbx_seq_one_letter_code
_entity_poly.pdbx_strand_id
1 'polypeptide(L)'
;YPSSFFSSVGGWIATGGYGIGSYRFGHLKDQIESIEVMFPSGEVKSINSKEDEFARFFGTEGQFGIVLSAVLKLRKKPEKSLSHLIYLESAEDAFVFITGLINAELKPNHIKYMGASHLEELNTFLGEHLFRLKDAVLVEFEEEEEATKFREFAEGRGILADDYLSNYLWHERLFPMKKRSGKPTPLACEMVIPIENAVSYLKEAEIILKRGGVDVEVESHIVGKDRALLMLSYMSDVRVPKTYFANMSLIPVLTRLGLKFGGVPYGIGIWNTPFINDKYDTKTLELYRAYKKEVDPNNIFNPNKFFAVKTKMANIPGMMFNPLIFRPLIRISATVTPIFGKRASSNGGLKEESVLEKIVYSCIKCGSCAATCPAYLVTNEESVLPKNKLYLAKKLLAGDAVSKTDSDMVFLCTHCEMCRAVCQNDLDLVTAWTELETMLETKFGKPEEAITEFVSTLESSEVYWRFVYKPFFQKESFTKETVNTDILSFYGG
;
A
#
# COMPACT_ATOMS: atom_id res chain seq x y z
N TYR A 1 -6.58 10.21 5.34
CA TYR A 1 -5.77 9.01 5.68
C TYR A 1 -5.59 8.18 4.41
N PRO A 2 -4.50 7.42 4.22
CA PRO A 2 -4.33 6.58 3.03
C PRO A 2 -5.18 5.30 3.12
N SER A 3 -5.32 4.57 2.00
CA SER A 3 -5.92 3.22 1.99
C SER A 3 -5.18 2.25 2.92
N SER A 4 -3.88 2.44 3.10
CA SER A 4 -3.04 1.75 4.10
C SER A 4 -3.23 2.30 5.53
N PHE A 5 -4.47 2.51 5.98
CA PHE A 5 -4.80 3.13 7.28
C PHE A 5 -4.06 2.54 8.49
N PHE A 6 -3.65 1.27 8.42
CA PHE A 6 -2.85 0.58 9.44
C PHE A 6 -1.36 1.00 9.49
N SER A 7 -0.95 2.01 8.73
CA SER A 7 0.39 2.60 8.76
C SER A 7 0.48 3.82 9.68
N SER A 8 1.68 4.33 9.93
CA SER A 8 1.90 5.43 10.88
C SER A 8 1.76 6.81 10.24
N VAL A 9 1.31 7.79 11.04
CA VAL A 9 1.23 9.21 10.64
C VAL A 9 2.59 9.75 10.18
N GLY A 10 3.68 9.39 10.87
CA GLY A 10 5.05 9.75 10.45
C GLY A 10 5.40 9.20 9.06
N GLY A 11 4.95 7.98 8.75
CA GLY A 11 5.08 7.39 7.41
C GLY A 11 4.27 8.15 6.35
N TRP A 12 3.08 8.64 6.68
CA TRP A 12 2.25 9.42 5.76
C TRP A 12 2.90 10.77 5.43
N ILE A 13 3.46 11.43 6.45
CA ILE A 13 4.23 12.67 6.29
C ILE A 13 5.42 12.39 5.35
N ALA A 14 6.21 11.37 5.66
CA ALA A 14 7.44 11.07 4.93
C ALA A 14 7.22 10.68 3.45
N THR A 15 6.10 10.06 3.08
CA THR A 15 5.95 9.42 1.74
C THR A 15 5.14 10.19 0.72
N GLY A 16 4.27 11.13 1.10
CA GLY A 16 3.57 11.97 0.12
C GLY A 16 2.17 12.46 0.49
N GLY A 17 1.59 12.07 1.64
CA GLY A 17 0.47 12.78 2.26
C GLY A 17 -0.89 12.83 1.54
N TYR A 18 -1.10 12.14 0.42
CA TYR A 18 -2.42 11.98 -0.20
C TYR A 18 -3.13 10.71 0.30
N GLY A 19 -4.46 10.74 0.27
CA GLY A 19 -5.28 9.57 0.60
C GLY A 19 -6.78 9.80 0.47
N ILE A 20 -7.55 8.92 1.11
CA ILE A 20 -9.01 9.03 1.23
C ILE A 20 -9.34 10.34 1.96
N GLY A 21 -10.24 11.12 1.36
CA GLY A 21 -10.61 12.46 1.82
C GLY A 21 -9.80 13.60 1.19
N SER A 22 -8.69 13.34 0.48
CA SER A 22 -7.83 14.44 0.00
C SER A 22 -8.51 15.38 -0.98
N TYR A 23 -9.49 14.92 -1.77
CA TYR A 23 -10.28 15.80 -2.63
C TYR A 23 -10.99 16.90 -1.84
N ARG A 24 -11.68 16.56 -0.74
CA ARG A 24 -12.46 17.53 0.04
C ARG A 24 -11.63 18.30 1.06
N PHE A 25 -10.65 17.64 1.68
CA PHE A 25 -9.92 18.19 2.82
C PHE A 25 -8.49 18.61 2.49
N GLY A 26 -8.03 18.38 1.26
CA GLY A 26 -6.67 18.73 0.84
C GLY A 26 -5.61 17.72 1.29
N HIS A 27 -4.36 18.14 1.18
CA HIS A 27 -3.21 17.29 1.47
C HIS A 27 -2.98 17.17 2.99
N LEU A 28 -2.35 16.07 3.44
CA LEU A 28 -2.09 15.84 4.88
C LEU A 28 -1.35 17.01 5.56
N LYS A 29 -0.43 17.67 4.85
CA LYS A 29 0.30 18.85 5.36
C LYS A 29 -0.64 19.94 5.88
N ASP A 30 -1.80 20.11 5.24
CA ASP A 30 -2.77 21.15 5.59
C ASP A 30 -3.59 20.76 6.85
N GLN A 31 -3.49 19.49 7.26
CA GLN A 31 -4.15 18.88 8.42
C GLN A 31 -3.24 18.78 9.64
N ILE A 32 -2.00 19.26 9.56
CA ILE A 32 -1.02 19.20 10.64
C ILE A 32 -0.71 20.62 11.12
N GLU A 33 -0.73 20.83 12.44
CA GLU A 33 -0.37 22.10 13.07
C GLU A 33 1.13 22.19 13.36
N SER A 34 1.73 21.08 13.81
CA SER A 34 3.17 20.97 14.07
C SER A 34 3.63 19.51 14.06
N ILE A 35 4.93 19.31 13.90
CA ILE A 35 5.62 18.03 14.03
C ILE A 35 6.78 18.15 15.03
N GLU A 36 7.09 17.06 15.72
CA GLU A 36 8.33 16.93 16.48
C GLU A 36 9.27 16.01 15.71
N VAL A 37 10.49 16.49 15.47
CA VAL A 37 11.48 15.80 14.63
C VAL A 37 12.78 15.62 15.41
N MET A 38 13.30 14.40 15.40
CA MET A 38 14.67 14.10 15.81
C MET A 38 15.60 14.18 14.59
N PHE A 39 16.62 15.02 14.69
CA PHE A 39 17.65 15.18 13.68
C PHE A 39 18.79 14.15 13.84
N PRO A 40 19.64 13.96 12.82
CA PRO A 40 20.82 13.10 12.90
C PRO A 40 21.80 13.44 14.02
N SER A 41 21.83 14.70 14.47
CA SER A 41 22.59 15.16 15.63
C SER A 41 22.07 14.61 16.96
N GLY A 42 20.85 14.05 16.99
CA GLY A 42 20.10 13.70 18.20
C GLY A 42 19.27 14.85 18.76
N GLU A 43 19.39 16.06 18.20
CA GLU A 43 18.54 17.19 18.58
C GLU A 43 17.07 16.91 18.22
N VAL A 44 16.16 17.26 19.14
CA VAL A 44 14.72 17.17 18.93
C VAL A 44 14.15 18.58 18.84
N LYS A 45 13.44 18.87 17.76
CA LYS A 45 12.84 20.18 17.48
C LYS A 45 11.35 20.04 17.19
N SER A 46 10.55 20.95 17.74
CA SER A 46 9.17 21.18 17.30
C SER A 46 9.16 22.17 16.14
N ILE A 47 8.49 21.82 15.04
CA ILE A 47 8.41 22.62 13.82
C ILE A 47 6.94 22.88 13.53
N ASN A 48 6.55 24.15 13.51
CA ASN A 48 5.19 24.59 13.23
C ASN A 48 4.90 24.58 11.71
N SER A 49 3.64 24.31 11.35
CA SER A 49 3.16 24.30 9.96
C SER A 49 3.40 25.59 9.16
N LYS A 50 3.63 26.72 9.85
CA LYS A 50 3.93 28.02 9.23
C LYS A 50 5.41 28.24 8.94
N GLU A 51 6.30 27.38 9.44
CA GLU A 51 7.75 27.47 9.20
C GLU A 51 8.12 26.88 7.83
N ASP A 52 9.02 27.53 7.10
CA ASP A 52 9.49 27.05 5.78
C ASP A 52 10.13 25.66 5.85
N GLU A 53 10.68 25.29 7.00
CA GLU A 53 11.29 24.00 7.25
C GLU A 53 10.27 22.86 7.26
N PHE A 54 9.02 23.14 7.63
CA PHE A 54 7.95 22.14 7.79
C PHE A 54 7.69 21.34 6.51
N ALA A 55 7.61 22.03 5.37
CA ALA A 55 7.33 21.40 4.08
C ALA A 55 8.42 20.40 3.66
N ARG A 56 9.65 20.51 4.20
CA ARG A 56 10.79 19.63 3.86
C ARG A 56 10.60 18.20 4.38
N PHE A 57 9.73 17.98 5.34
CA PHE A 57 9.47 16.64 5.89
C PHE A 57 8.44 15.84 5.10
N PHE A 58 7.79 16.47 4.10
CA PHE A 58 6.76 15.83 3.29
C PHE A 58 7.33 15.23 2.01
N GLY A 59 7.11 13.94 1.81
CA GLY A 59 7.55 13.25 0.59
C GLY A 59 9.08 13.15 0.44
N THR A 60 9.83 13.35 1.52
CA THR A 60 11.30 13.24 1.58
C THR A 60 11.77 11.98 2.29
N GLU A 61 10.87 11.08 2.66
CA GLU A 61 11.17 9.70 3.06
C GLU A 61 12.21 9.59 4.18
N GLY A 62 12.15 10.50 5.16
CA GLY A 62 13.05 10.51 6.31
C GLY A 62 14.48 10.95 6.00
N GLN A 63 14.71 11.65 4.89
CA GLN A 63 16.04 12.16 4.54
C GLN A 63 16.59 13.19 5.55
N PHE A 64 15.74 13.96 6.21
CA PHE A 64 16.19 15.08 7.05
C PHE A 64 16.02 14.85 8.55
N GLY A 65 15.21 13.87 8.94
CA GLY A 65 14.90 13.63 10.35
C GLY A 65 13.90 12.49 10.52
N ILE A 66 13.73 12.06 11.77
CA ILE A 66 12.71 11.09 12.17
C ILE A 66 11.57 11.85 12.84
N VAL A 67 10.37 11.77 12.27
CA VAL A 67 9.15 12.34 12.88
C VAL A 67 8.78 11.49 14.09
N LEU A 68 8.80 12.10 15.29
CA LEU A 68 8.46 11.46 16.55
C LEU A 68 6.98 11.61 16.88
N SER A 69 6.42 12.81 16.67
CA SER A 69 5.02 13.13 16.96
C SER A 69 4.47 14.17 15.98
N ALA A 70 3.15 14.28 15.90
CA ALA A 70 2.46 15.26 15.08
C ALA A 70 1.18 15.74 15.78
N VAL A 71 0.91 17.04 15.73
CA VAL A 71 -0.35 17.63 16.19
C VAL A 71 -1.29 17.75 14.99
N LEU A 72 -2.36 16.96 15.00
CA LEU A 72 -3.33 16.90 13.91
C LEU A 72 -4.56 17.76 14.19
N LYS A 73 -5.06 18.43 13.16
CA LYS A 73 -6.39 19.04 13.18
C LYS A 73 -7.43 17.92 13.25
N LEU A 74 -8.39 18.07 14.16
CA LEU A 74 -9.51 17.15 14.30
C LEU A 74 -10.76 17.74 13.68
N ARG A 75 -11.67 16.87 13.26
CA ARG A 75 -13.01 17.23 12.81
C ARG A 75 -14.05 16.36 13.52
N LYS A 76 -15.30 16.83 13.54
CA LYS A 76 -16.42 16.02 14.04
C LYS A 76 -16.51 14.76 13.18
N LYS A 77 -16.67 13.59 13.83
CA LYS A 77 -16.97 12.34 13.13
C LYS A 77 -18.30 12.53 12.39
N PRO A 78 -18.39 12.21 11.09
CA PRO A 78 -19.63 12.34 10.37
C PRO A 78 -20.69 11.36 10.89
N GLU A 79 -21.96 11.75 10.77
CA GLU A 79 -23.10 10.95 11.21
C GLU A 79 -23.50 9.92 10.14
N LYS A 80 -23.15 10.17 8.87
CA LYS A 80 -23.46 9.32 7.72
C LYS A 80 -22.22 9.11 6.84
N SER A 81 -22.24 8.03 6.08
CA SER A 81 -21.30 7.75 5.00
C SER A 81 -22.08 7.13 3.86
N LEU A 82 -22.32 7.92 2.81
CA LEU A 82 -23.25 7.64 1.72
C LEU A 82 -22.45 7.41 0.44
N SER A 83 -22.24 6.14 0.09
CA SER A 83 -21.45 5.75 -1.07
C SER A 83 -22.32 5.44 -2.28
N HIS A 84 -21.91 5.90 -3.46
CA HIS A 84 -22.58 5.63 -4.72
C HIS A 84 -21.58 5.17 -5.78
N LEU A 85 -21.97 4.19 -6.58
CA LEU A 85 -21.19 3.65 -7.67
C LEU A 85 -21.96 3.89 -8.97
N ILE A 86 -21.29 4.48 -9.95
CA ILE A 86 -21.83 4.67 -11.30
C ILE A 86 -20.94 3.97 -12.33
N TYR A 87 -21.57 3.20 -13.22
CA TYR A 87 -20.92 2.55 -14.35
C TYR A 87 -21.04 3.41 -15.62
N LEU A 88 -19.96 3.43 -16.40
CA LEU A 88 -19.75 4.27 -17.57
C LEU A 88 -19.13 3.42 -18.70
N GLU A 89 -19.29 3.84 -19.96
CA GLU A 89 -18.90 2.99 -21.10
C GLU A 89 -17.38 2.94 -21.32
N SER A 90 -16.64 3.94 -20.83
CA SER A 90 -15.21 4.07 -21.05
C SER A 90 -14.52 4.92 -19.98
N ALA A 91 -13.18 4.85 -19.96
CA ALA A 91 -12.35 5.77 -19.19
C ALA A 91 -12.60 7.23 -19.57
N GLU A 92 -12.85 7.53 -20.85
CA GLU A 92 -13.21 8.88 -21.31
C GLU A 92 -14.48 9.37 -20.60
N ASP A 93 -15.54 8.57 -20.64
CA ASP A 93 -16.82 8.93 -20.04
C ASP A 93 -16.69 9.07 -18.52
N ALA A 94 -15.87 8.24 -17.89
CA ALA A 94 -15.54 8.34 -16.47
C ALA A 94 -14.88 9.65 -16.08
N PHE A 95 -13.87 10.09 -16.82
CA PHE A 95 -13.20 11.35 -16.51
C PHE A 95 -14.02 12.57 -16.93
N VAL A 96 -14.87 12.46 -17.97
CA VAL A 96 -15.89 13.48 -18.29
C VAL A 96 -16.91 13.59 -17.16
N PHE A 97 -17.38 12.47 -16.61
CA PHE A 97 -18.30 12.46 -15.47
C PHE A 97 -17.66 13.10 -14.23
N ILE A 98 -16.42 12.73 -13.90
CA ILE A 98 -15.67 13.27 -12.76
C ILE A 98 -15.48 14.78 -12.89
N THR A 99 -15.04 15.27 -14.06
CA THR A 99 -14.86 16.71 -14.29
C THR A 99 -16.19 17.45 -14.27
N GLY A 100 -17.26 16.86 -14.82
CA GLY A 100 -18.61 17.40 -14.71
C GLY A 100 -19.09 17.52 -13.26
N LEU A 101 -18.81 16.52 -12.43
CA LEU A 101 -19.13 16.51 -11.00
C LEU A 101 -18.39 17.64 -10.25
N ILE A 102 -17.10 17.81 -10.54
CA ILE A 102 -16.27 18.89 -9.96
C ILE A 102 -16.81 20.27 -10.39
N ASN A 103 -17.16 20.43 -11.66
CA ASN A 103 -17.68 21.68 -12.22
C ASN A 103 -19.09 22.02 -11.72
N ALA A 104 -19.90 21.01 -11.38
CA ALA A 104 -21.19 21.18 -10.72
C ALA A 104 -21.06 21.57 -9.23
N GLU A 105 -19.83 21.74 -8.72
CA GLU A 105 -19.51 22.09 -7.34
C GLU A 105 -20.07 21.13 -6.28
N LEU A 106 -20.34 19.88 -6.68
CA LEU A 106 -20.65 18.80 -5.73
C LEU A 106 -19.42 18.52 -4.86
N LYS A 107 -19.63 18.24 -3.57
CA LYS A 107 -18.55 18.11 -2.57
C LYS A 107 -18.48 16.69 -1.98
N PRO A 108 -18.25 15.64 -2.78
CA PRO A 108 -17.96 14.32 -2.21
C PRO A 108 -16.70 14.41 -1.35
N ASN A 109 -16.60 13.56 -0.32
CA ASN A 109 -15.36 13.41 0.42
C ASN A 109 -14.31 12.66 -0.39
N HIS A 110 -14.76 11.73 -1.22
CA HIS A 110 -13.89 10.88 -2.02
C HIS A 110 -14.48 10.61 -3.39
N ILE A 111 -13.60 10.55 -4.39
CA ILE A 111 -13.91 10.15 -5.76
C ILE A 111 -12.82 9.15 -6.16
N LYS A 112 -13.22 7.93 -6.51
CA LYS A 112 -12.35 6.85 -6.97
C LYS A 112 -12.83 6.37 -8.33
N TYR A 113 -11.95 6.35 -9.32
CA TYR A 113 -12.17 5.68 -10.59
C TYR A 113 -11.58 4.28 -10.57
N MET A 114 -12.26 3.33 -11.21
CA MET A 114 -11.86 1.93 -11.36
C MET A 114 -12.13 1.50 -12.80
N GLY A 115 -11.12 0.93 -13.45
CA GLY A 115 -11.28 0.35 -14.79
C GLY A 115 -12.07 -0.96 -14.75
N ALA A 116 -12.63 -1.37 -15.89
CA ALA A 116 -13.40 -2.62 -16.00
C ALA A 116 -12.61 -3.87 -15.56
N SER A 117 -11.30 -3.91 -15.84
CA SER A 117 -10.41 -5.02 -15.43
C SER A 117 -10.27 -5.14 -13.91
N HIS A 118 -10.35 -4.03 -13.17
CA HIS A 118 -10.35 -4.06 -11.71
C HIS A 118 -11.63 -4.73 -11.17
N LEU A 119 -12.79 -4.42 -11.76
CA LEU A 119 -14.06 -5.03 -11.36
C LEU A 119 -14.15 -6.51 -11.76
N GLU A 120 -13.49 -6.91 -12.85
CA GLU A 120 -13.35 -8.32 -13.25
C GLU A 120 -12.57 -9.13 -12.20
N GLU A 121 -11.46 -8.57 -11.69
CA GLU A 121 -10.68 -9.20 -10.62
C GLU A 121 -11.50 -9.31 -9.32
N LEU A 122 -12.29 -8.29 -8.97
CA LEU A 122 -13.19 -8.35 -7.81
C LEU A 122 -14.26 -9.44 -7.95
N ASN A 123 -14.91 -9.55 -9.12
CA ASN A 123 -15.85 -10.64 -9.39
C ASN A 123 -15.17 -12.02 -9.26
N THR A 124 -13.95 -12.15 -9.80
CA THR A 124 -13.15 -13.38 -9.70
C THR A 124 -12.82 -13.71 -8.24
N PHE A 125 -12.46 -12.70 -7.44
CA PHE A 125 -12.19 -12.85 -6.01
C PHE A 125 -13.42 -13.32 -5.23
N LEU A 126 -14.58 -12.75 -5.53
CA LEU A 126 -15.85 -13.10 -4.89
C LEU A 126 -16.40 -14.45 -5.35
N GLY A 127 -15.94 -14.96 -6.49
CA GLY A 127 -16.49 -16.16 -7.11
C GLY A 127 -17.89 -15.94 -7.70
N GLU A 128 -18.29 -14.68 -7.88
CA GLU A 128 -19.61 -14.27 -8.34
C GLU A 128 -19.50 -13.07 -9.30
N HIS A 129 -20.44 -12.96 -10.26
CA HIS A 129 -20.48 -11.87 -11.23
C HIS A 129 -21.36 -10.70 -10.73
N LEU A 130 -21.00 -10.10 -9.59
CA LEU A 130 -21.80 -9.05 -8.95
C LEU A 130 -21.63 -7.67 -9.63
N PHE A 131 -20.40 -7.32 -10.00
CA PHE A 131 -20.09 -6.04 -10.63
C PHE A 131 -20.20 -6.11 -12.15
N ARG A 132 -20.66 -5.03 -12.78
CA ARG A 132 -20.65 -4.91 -14.25
C ARG A 132 -19.22 -4.69 -14.73
N LEU A 133 -18.84 -5.33 -15.82
CA LEU A 133 -17.52 -5.16 -16.45
C LEU A 133 -17.49 -3.87 -17.29
N LYS A 134 -17.55 -2.73 -16.61
CA LYS A 134 -17.54 -1.38 -17.16
C LYS A 134 -16.64 -0.49 -16.32
N ASP A 135 -16.13 0.58 -16.90
CA ASP A 135 -15.48 1.64 -16.12
C ASP A 135 -16.46 2.19 -15.08
N ALA A 136 -15.95 2.49 -13.89
CA ALA A 136 -16.81 2.91 -12.79
C ALA A 136 -16.19 4.02 -11.95
N VAL A 137 -17.06 4.85 -11.37
CA VAL A 137 -16.70 5.89 -10.43
C VAL A 137 -17.44 5.64 -9.12
N LEU A 138 -16.69 5.46 -8.05
CA LEU A 138 -17.19 5.42 -6.68
C LEU A 138 -17.04 6.81 -6.07
N VAL A 139 -18.13 7.34 -5.54
CA VAL A 139 -18.15 8.60 -4.78
C VAL A 139 -18.69 8.35 -3.38
N GLU A 140 -18.24 9.14 -2.42
CA GLU A 140 -18.79 9.10 -1.06
C GLU A 140 -19.07 10.50 -0.51
N PHE A 141 -20.23 10.63 0.14
CA PHE A 141 -20.72 11.86 0.76
C PHE A 141 -21.02 11.63 2.24
N GLU A 142 -20.91 12.71 3.03
CA GLU A 142 -21.29 12.73 4.44
C GLU A 142 -22.70 13.31 4.68
N GLU A 143 -23.28 13.97 3.67
CA GLU A 143 -24.54 14.72 3.77
C GLU A 143 -25.58 14.19 2.77
N GLU A 144 -26.82 14.01 3.24
CA GLU A 144 -27.92 13.47 2.42
C GLU A 144 -28.31 14.39 1.26
N GLU A 145 -28.23 15.71 1.48
CA GLU A 145 -28.55 16.71 0.47
C GLU A 145 -27.57 16.62 -0.72
N GLU A 146 -26.26 16.50 -0.45
CA GLU A 146 -25.24 16.34 -1.48
C GLU A 146 -25.37 15.00 -2.20
N ALA A 147 -25.67 13.92 -1.48
CA ALA A 147 -25.93 12.61 -2.07
C ALA A 147 -27.16 12.63 -3.00
N THR A 148 -28.21 13.39 -2.63
CA THR A 148 -29.41 13.55 -3.47
C THR A 148 -29.10 14.33 -4.74
N LYS A 149 -28.40 15.48 -4.63
CA LYS A 149 -27.93 16.24 -5.81
C LYS A 149 -27.03 15.40 -6.71
N PHE A 150 -26.20 14.53 -6.12
CA PHE A 150 -25.39 13.59 -6.90
C PHE A 150 -26.26 12.59 -7.69
N ARG A 151 -27.32 12.03 -7.08
CA ARG A 151 -28.22 11.11 -7.79
C ARG A 151 -28.89 11.80 -8.98
N GLU A 152 -29.40 13.02 -8.79
CA GLU A 152 -29.95 13.86 -9.86
C GLU A 152 -28.91 14.17 -10.95
N PHE A 153 -27.67 14.46 -10.55
CA PHE A 153 -26.56 14.65 -11.49
C PHE A 153 -26.23 13.36 -12.25
N ALA A 154 -26.29 12.19 -11.61
CA ALA A 154 -25.97 10.91 -12.22
C ALA A 154 -27.03 10.44 -13.23
N GLU A 155 -28.28 10.90 -13.09
CA GLU A 155 -29.37 10.55 -14.00
C GLU A 155 -29.02 10.86 -15.47
N GLY A 156 -29.17 9.84 -16.32
CA GLY A 156 -28.88 9.92 -17.75
C GLY A 156 -27.40 10.01 -18.13
N ARG A 157 -26.46 10.03 -17.16
CA ARG A 157 -25.01 10.11 -17.41
C ARG A 157 -24.29 8.76 -17.28
N GLY A 158 -24.96 7.76 -16.74
CA GLY A 158 -24.44 6.40 -16.55
C GLY A 158 -25.46 5.49 -15.90
N ILE A 159 -25.01 4.33 -15.42
CA ILE A 159 -25.85 3.36 -14.71
C ILE A 159 -25.47 3.37 -13.24
N LEU A 160 -26.36 3.85 -12.37
CA LEU A 160 -26.18 3.71 -10.93
C LEU A 160 -26.27 2.24 -10.52
N ALA A 161 -25.32 1.79 -9.71
CA ALA A 161 -25.33 0.47 -9.12
C ALA A 161 -26.30 0.42 -7.92
N ASP A 162 -26.69 -0.79 -7.52
CA ASP A 162 -27.38 -1.00 -6.26
C ASP A 162 -26.50 -0.59 -5.07
N ASP A 163 -27.12 -0.02 -4.02
CA ASP A 163 -26.41 0.53 -2.86
C ASP A 163 -25.52 -0.50 -2.14
N TYR A 164 -25.86 -1.78 -2.16
CA TYR A 164 -25.04 -2.81 -1.50
C TYR A 164 -23.67 -2.96 -2.18
N LEU A 165 -23.58 -2.72 -3.50
CA LEU A 165 -22.33 -2.80 -4.26
C LEU A 165 -21.41 -1.61 -3.95
N SER A 166 -21.96 -0.39 -3.91
CA SER A 166 -21.18 0.79 -3.53
C SER A 166 -20.71 0.69 -2.08
N ASN A 167 -21.59 0.25 -1.17
CA ASN A 167 -21.25 0.06 0.24
C ASN A 167 -20.20 -1.02 0.45
N TYR A 168 -20.23 -2.12 -0.33
CA TYR A 168 -19.17 -3.13 -0.31
C TYR A 168 -17.82 -2.54 -0.71
N LEU A 169 -17.74 -1.85 -1.85
CA LEU A 169 -16.49 -1.23 -2.32
C LEU A 169 -15.98 -0.16 -1.34
N TRP A 170 -16.89 0.61 -0.77
CA TRP A 170 -16.53 1.60 0.24
C TRP A 170 -16.02 0.95 1.53
N HIS A 171 -16.61 -0.17 1.95
CA HIS A 171 -16.11 -0.96 3.07
C HIS A 171 -14.69 -1.49 2.81
N GLU A 172 -14.46 -2.01 1.60
CA GLU A 172 -13.18 -2.60 1.17
C GLU A 172 -12.10 -1.58 0.76
N ARG A 173 -12.39 -0.27 0.83
CA ARG A 173 -11.46 0.80 0.40
C ARG A 173 -10.07 0.79 1.06
N LEU A 174 -9.93 0.12 2.21
CA LEU A 174 -8.67 -0.03 2.95
C LEU A 174 -7.85 -1.26 2.53
N PHE A 175 -8.35 -2.02 1.56
CA PHE A 175 -7.75 -3.27 1.10
C PHE A 175 -7.62 -3.31 -0.43
N PRO A 176 -6.98 -2.31 -1.07
CA PRO A 176 -6.89 -2.22 -2.53
C PRO A 176 -6.14 -3.41 -3.16
N MET A 177 -5.39 -4.18 -2.39
CA MET A 177 -4.57 -5.28 -2.88
C MET A 177 -5.19 -6.67 -2.64
N LYS A 178 -6.45 -6.78 -2.21
CA LYS A 178 -7.11 -8.07 -1.93
C LYS A 178 -7.34 -8.82 -3.24
N LYS A 179 -6.38 -9.67 -3.61
CA LYS A 179 -6.36 -10.46 -4.84
C LYS A 179 -6.08 -11.92 -4.49
N ARG A 180 -7.12 -12.74 -4.23
CA ARG A 180 -7.00 -14.22 -4.05
C ARG A 180 -6.68 -14.92 -5.37
N SER A 181 -5.66 -14.47 -6.06
CA SER A 181 -5.40 -14.94 -7.39
C SER A 181 -4.57 -16.23 -7.39
N GLY A 182 -3.88 -16.56 -6.29
CA GLY A 182 -2.82 -17.58 -6.34
C GLY A 182 -1.77 -17.28 -7.41
N LYS A 183 -1.78 -16.03 -7.90
CA LYS A 183 -1.07 -15.49 -9.04
C LYS A 183 -0.26 -14.29 -8.53
N PRO A 184 0.76 -13.89 -9.27
CA PRO A 184 2.03 -13.57 -8.64
C PRO A 184 2.30 -12.07 -8.46
N THR A 185 3.19 -11.74 -7.52
CA THR A 185 3.80 -10.40 -7.21
C THR A 185 3.25 -9.22 -8.02
N PRO A 186 2.43 -8.33 -7.41
CA PRO A 186 1.94 -7.14 -8.09
C PRO A 186 3.10 -6.18 -8.38
N LEU A 187 3.13 -5.67 -9.61
CA LEU A 187 3.99 -4.57 -10.03
C LEU A 187 3.09 -3.35 -10.24
N ALA A 188 3.44 -2.22 -9.63
CA ALA A 188 2.61 -1.02 -9.65
C ALA A 188 3.41 0.23 -10.05
N CYS A 189 2.77 1.10 -10.83
CA CYS A 189 3.23 2.43 -11.17
C CYS A 189 2.23 3.45 -10.63
N GLU A 190 2.67 4.34 -9.74
CA GLU A 190 1.83 5.37 -9.12
C GLU A 190 2.27 6.77 -9.57
N MET A 191 1.33 7.51 -10.15
CA MET A 191 1.56 8.82 -10.74
C MET A 191 0.49 9.82 -10.29
N VAL A 192 0.89 11.03 -9.91
CA VAL A 192 -0.03 12.17 -9.78
C VAL A 192 -0.05 12.92 -11.11
N ILE A 193 -1.19 12.95 -11.79
CA ILE A 193 -1.34 13.46 -13.17
C ILE A 193 -2.45 14.54 -13.21
N PRO A 194 -2.31 15.59 -14.05
CA PRO A 194 -3.44 16.47 -14.38
C PRO A 194 -4.65 15.68 -14.88
N ILE A 195 -5.84 15.97 -14.36
CA ILE A 195 -7.07 15.22 -14.71
C ILE A 195 -7.32 15.28 -16.22
N GLU A 196 -7.08 16.41 -16.87
CA GLU A 196 -7.25 16.58 -18.31
C GLU A 196 -6.37 15.65 -19.17
N ASN A 197 -5.24 15.19 -18.62
CA ASN A 197 -4.29 14.33 -19.32
C ASN A 197 -4.37 12.86 -18.89
N ALA A 198 -5.15 12.54 -17.86
CA ALA A 198 -5.22 11.21 -17.25
C ALA A 198 -5.64 10.14 -18.27
N VAL A 199 -6.70 10.41 -19.04
CA VAL A 199 -7.23 9.48 -20.05
C VAL A 199 -6.23 9.22 -21.18
N SER A 200 -5.57 10.26 -21.68
CA SER A 200 -4.54 10.10 -22.73
C SER A 200 -3.35 9.28 -22.23
N TYR A 201 -2.94 9.47 -20.98
CA TYR A 201 -1.92 8.63 -20.34
C TYR A 201 -2.37 7.16 -20.26
N LEU A 202 -3.60 6.90 -19.79
CA LEU A 202 -4.14 5.54 -19.66
C LEU A 202 -4.18 4.80 -21.00
N LYS A 203 -4.65 5.47 -22.07
CA LYS A 203 -4.67 4.89 -23.42
C LYS A 203 -3.28 4.52 -23.93
N GLU A 204 -2.30 5.42 -23.81
CA GLU A 204 -0.93 5.11 -24.24
C GLU A 204 -0.30 4.02 -23.36
N ALA A 205 -0.58 4.01 -22.05
CA ALA A 205 -0.09 3.00 -21.11
C ALA A 205 -0.63 1.60 -21.42
N GLU A 206 -1.93 1.48 -21.67
CA GLU A 206 -2.60 0.22 -22.01
C GLU A 206 -2.00 -0.39 -23.28
N ILE A 207 -1.75 0.41 -24.32
CA ILE A 207 -1.11 -0.04 -25.56
C ILE A 207 0.29 -0.60 -25.27
N ILE A 208 1.08 0.06 -24.42
CA ILE A 208 2.43 -0.40 -24.05
C ILE A 208 2.37 -1.72 -23.29
N LEU A 209 1.48 -1.82 -22.29
CA LEU A 209 1.34 -2.99 -21.42
C LEU A 209 0.83 -4.20 -22.20
N LYS A 210 -0.18 -4.01 -23.05
CA LYS A 210 -0.69 -5.05 -23.95
C LYS A 210 0.37 -5.55 -24.93
N ARG A 211 1.23 -4.67 -25.46
CA ARG A 211 2.41 -5.07 -26.27
C ARG A 211 3.46 -5.80 -25.45
N GLY A 212 3.58 -5.48 -24.15
CA GLY A 212 4.39 -6.20 -23.18
C GLY A 212 3.82 -7.56 -22.78
N GLY A 213 2.57 -7.87 -23.16
CA GLY A 213 1.91 -9.13 -22.83
C GLY A 213 1.37 -9.18 -21.41
N VAL A 214 1.08 -8.03 -20.81
CA VAL A 214 0.46 -7.93 -19.47
C VAL A 214 -0.83 -7.12 -19.54
N ASP A 215 -1.84 -7.59 -18.84
CA ASP A 215 -3.10 -6.88 -18.67
C ASP A 215 -2.99 -5.94 -17.48
N VAL A 216 -3.47 -4.72 -17.65
CA VAL A 216 -3.37 -3.66 -16.64
C VAL A 216 -4.68 -3.50 -15.89
N GLU A 217 -4.57 -3.37 -14.58
CA GLU A 217 -5.63 -2.86 -13.72
C GLU A 217 -5.34 -1.41 -13.38
N VAL A 218 -6.40 -0.61 -13.42
CA VAL A 218 -6.30 0.84 -13.19
C VAL A 218 -7.24 1.22 -12.06
N GLU A 219 -6.67 1.92 -11.09
CA GLU A 219 -7.41 2.68 -10.09
C GLU A 219 -6.92 4.12 -10.08
N SER A 220 -7.81 5.05 -9.73
CA SER A 220 -7.45 6.44 -9.55
C SER A 220 -8.18 7.04 -8.35
N HIS A 221 -7.47 7.78 -7.52
CA HIS A 221 -8.07 8.64 -6.52
C HIS A 221 -7.99 10.09 -6.99
N ILE A 222 -9.11 10.79 -7.02
CA ILE A 222 -9.07 12.25 -7.25
C ILE A 222 -8.62 12.91 -5.96
N VAL A 223 -7.54 13.69 -6.03
CA VAL A 223 -6.84 14.24 -4.84
C VAL A 223 -6.82 15.77 -4.82
N GLY A 224 -7.45 16.40 -5.83
CA GLY A 224 -7.65 17.83 -5.95
C GLY A 224 -8.61 18.13 -7.11
N LYS A 225 -8.87 19.41 -7.40
CA LYS A 225 -9.77 19.82 -8.49
C LYS A 225 -9.21 19.51 -9.89
N ASP A 226 -7.89 19.44 -10.01
CA ASP A 226 -7.14 19.30 -11.26
C ASP A 226 -6.20 18.08 -11.26
N ARG A 227 -6.17 17.28 -10.18
CA ARG A 227 -5.19 16.18 -10.03
C ARG A 227 -5.83 14.83 -9.68
N ALA A 228 -5.36 13.81 -10.39
CA ALA A 228 -5.65 12.40 -10.16
C ALA A 228 -4.38 11.67 -9.70
N LEU A 229 -4.47 10.91 -8.63
CA LEU A 229 -3.48 9.93 -8.21
C LEU A 229 -3.84 8.58 -8.84
N LEU A 230 -3.16 8.24 -9.92
CA LEU A 230 -3.35 7.03 -10.69
C LEU A 230 -2.42 5.92 -10.20
N MET A 231 -2.97 4.72 -10.05
CA MET A 231 -2.25 3.50 -9.77
C MET A 231 -2.54 2.50 -10.90
N LEU A 232 -1.51 2.21 -11.69
CA LEU A 232 -1.55 1.17 -12.70
C LEU A 232 -0.85 -0.06 -12.12
N SER A 233 -1.53 -1.19 -12.06
CA SER A 233 -0.95 -2.42 -11.53
C SER A 233 -1.14 -3.60 -12.49
N TYR A 234 -0.21 -4.54 -12.45
CA TYR A 234 -0.28 -5.79 -13.21
C TYR A 234 0.52 -6.87 -12.48
N MET A 235 0.15 -8.14 -12.68
CA MET A 235 0.71 -9.27 -11.95
C MET A 235 1.95 -9.85 -12.67
N SER A 236 2.94 -10.33 -11.93
CA SER A 236 4.13 -10.99 -12.51
C SER A 236 4.80 -12.00 -11.58
N ASP A 237 5.29 -13.12 -12.13
CA ASP A 237 5.87 -14.23 -11.36
C ASP A 237 7.36 -14.09 -11.08
N VAL A 238 7.71 -13.72 -9.85
CA VAL A 238 9.09 -13.70 -9.35
C VAL A 238 9.79 -15.05 -9.46
N ARG A 239 9.03 -16.16 -9.53
CA ARG A 239 9.56 -17.52 -9.73
C ARG A 239 9.96 -17.79 -11.18
N VAL A 240 9.55 -16.91 -12.10
CA VAL A 240 9.97 -16.91 -13.51
C VAL A 240 10.81 -15.64 -13.76
N PRO A 241 12.09 -15.60 -13.32
CA PRO A 241 12.87 -14.36 -13.28
C PRO A 241 12.94 -13.62 -14.62
N LYS A 242 13.01 -14.34 -15.74
CA LYS A 242 13.07 -13.73 -17.08
C LYS A 242 11.84 -12.88 -17.38
N THR A 243 10.64 -13.42 -17.15
CA THR A 243 9.38 -12.72 -17.34
C THR A 243 9.21 -11.63 -16.29
N TYR A 244 9.57 -11.91 -15.03
CA TYR A 244 9.52 -10.91 -13.95
C TYR A 244 10.35 -9.66 -14.25
N PHE A 245 11.62 -9.83 -14.63
CA PHE A 245 12.48 -8.69 -14.95
C PHE A 245 12.02 -7.94 -16.21
N ALA A 246 11.46 -8.63 -17.20
CA ALA A 246 10.86 -7.99 -18.36
C ALA A 246 9.64 -7.13 -17.96
N ASN A 247 8.70 -7.69 -17.19
CA ASN A 247 7.51 -6.99 -16.70
C ASN A 247 7.89 -5.82 -15.78
N MET A 248 8.88 -6.00 -14.90
CA MET A 248 9.38 -4.96 -14.01
C MET A 248 10.01 -3.78 -14.78
N SER A 249 10.59 -4.04 -15.96
CA SER A 249 11.15 -2.98 -16.82
C SER A 249 10.08 -2.06 -17.44
N LEU A 250 8.81 -2.46 -17.43
CA LEU A 250 7.70 -1.63 -17.94
C LEU A 250 7.35 -0.50 -16.95
N ILE A 251 7.58 -0.67 -15.64
CA ILE A 251 7.32 0.38 -14.63
C ILE A 251 8.00 1.72 -14.99
N PRO A 252 9.32 1.81 -15.18
CA PRO A 252 9.95 3.07 -15.54
C PRO A 252 9.57 3.58 -16.95
N VAL A 253 9.08 2.71 -17.85
CA VAL A 253 8.48 3.14 -19.13
C VAL A 253 7.19 3.90 -18.86
N LEU A 254 6.31 3.34 -18.02
CA LEU A 254 5.06 3.99 -17.60
C LEU A 254 5.33 5.29 -16.85
N THR A 255 6.31 5.31 -15.93
CA THR A 255 6.69 6.54 -15.22
C THR A 255 7.09 7.64 -16.20
N ARG A 256 7.96 7.33 -17.19
CA ARG A 256 8.36 8.28 -18.22
C ARG A 256 7.18 8.75 -19.08
N LEU A 257 6.26 7.84 -19.40
CA LEU A 257 5.05 8.18 -20.12
C LEU A 257 4.20 9.17 -19.31
N GLY A 258 4.00 8.93 -18.01
CA GLY A 258 3.23 9.84 -17.16
C GLY A 258 3.87 11.24 -17.07
N LEU A 259 5.21 11.33 -17.08
CA LEU A 259 5.92 12.62 -17.15
C LEU A 259 5.60 13.39 -18.46
N LYS A 260 5.50 12.70 -19.61
CA LYS A 260 5.10 13.31 -20.91
C LYS A 260 3.71 13.96 -20.83
N PHE A 261 2.84 13.44 -19.96
CA PHE A 261 1.49 13.94 -19.71
C PHE A 261 1.40 14.93 -18.53
N GLY A 262 2.53 15.49 -18.09
CA GLY A 262 2.59 16.49 -17.01
C GLY A 262 2.39 15.91 -15.60
N GLY A 263 2.47 14.59 -15.47
CA GLY A 263 2.42 13.90 -14.19
C GLY A 263 3.77 13.84 -13.48
N VAL A 264 3.76 13.40 -12.23
CA VAL A 264 4.96 13.13 -11.41
C VAL A 264 4.79 11.84 -10.60
N PRO A 265 5.88 11.11 -10.28
CA PRO A 265 5.79 9.95 -9.40
C PRO A 265 5.28 10.32 -7.99
N TYR A 266 4.33 9.54 -7.47
CA TYR A 266 3.76 9.81 -6.14
C TYR A 266 4.81 9.64 -5.03
N GLY A 267 5.42 8.47 -4.90
CA GLY A 267 6.60 8.22 -4.07
C GLY A 267 7.90 8.25 -4.89
N ILE A 268 9.04 8.56 -4.26
CA ILE A 268 10.35 8.46 -4.91
C ILE A 268 10.96 7.07 -4.65
N GLY A 269 11.21 6.71 -3.40
CA GLY A 269 11.83 5.46 -3.03
C GLY A 269 13.12 5.19 -3.78
N ILE A 270 13.49 3.91 -3.88
CA ILE A 270 14.60 3.49 -4.75
C ILE A 270 14.15 3.49 -6.22
N TRP A 271 12.91 3.06 -6.47
CA TRP A 271 12.39 2.80 -7.81
C TRP A 271 12.25 4.05 -8.68
N ASN A 272 11.81 5.17 -8.11
CA ASN A 272 11.62 6.43 -8.83
C ASN A 272 12.73 7.46 -8.57
N THR A 273 13.79 7.12 -7.83
CA THR A 273 14.98 7.98 -7.69
C THR A 273 15.53 8.48 -9.04
N PRO A 274 15.59 7.68 -10.12
CA PRO A 274 16.03 8.17 -11.44
C PRO A 274 15.19 9.32 -12.01
N PHE A 275 13.95 9.47 -11.54
CA PHE A 275 13.00 10.49 -11.98
C PHE A 275 12.89 11.66 -10.98
N ILE A 276 13.80 11.76 -10.00
CA ILE A 276 13.73 12.81 -8.99
C ILE A 276 13.81 14.23 -9.57
N ASN A 277 14.63 14.43 -10.62
CA ASN A 277 14.73 15.71 -11.34
C ASN A 277 13.49 16.01 -12.19
N ASP A 278 12.63 15.03 -12.42
CA ASP A 278 11.36 15.22 -13.11
C ASP A 278 10.23 15.55 -12.10
N LYS A 279 10.37 15.16 -10.83
CA LYS A 279 9.44 15.51 -9.74
C LYS A 279 9.71 16.87 -9.11
N TYR A 280 10.98 17.18 -8.87
CA TYR A 280 11.42 18.42 -8.21
C TYR A 280 12.28 19.25 -9.15
N ASP A 281 12.06 20.55 -9.17
CA ASP A 281 12.91 21.47 -9.93
C ASP A 281 14.35 21.50 -9.37
N THR A 282 15.29 21.97 -10.20
CA THR A 282 16.72 21.99 -9.86
C THR A 282 17.02 22.80 -8.58
N LYS A 283 16.35 23.95 -8.39
CA LYS A 283 16.56 24.83 -7.24
C LYS A 283 16.09 24.16 -5.94
N THR A 284 14.94 23.50 -5.98
CA THR A 284 14.42 22.72 -4.85
C THR A 284 15.38 21.59 -4.49
N LEU A 285 15.92 20.86 -5.48
CA LEU A 285 16.88 19.79 -5.21
C LEU A 285 18.23 20.27 -4.69
N GLU A 286 18.71 21.42 -5.15
CA GLU A 286 19.92 22.05 -4.60
C GLU A 286 19.71 22.44 -3.13
N LEU A 287 18.56 23.04 -2.81
CA LEU A 287 18.19 23.37 -1.44
C LEU A 287 18.09 22.13 -0.55
N TYR A 288 17.47 21.06 -1.05
CA TYR A 288 17.37 19.79 -0.33
C TYR A 288 18.73 19.12 -0.12
N ARG A 289 19.65 19.18 -1.10
CA ARG A 289 21.01 18.65 -0.94
C ARG A 289 21.83 19.47 0.05
N ALA A 290 21.73 20.80 -0.01
CA ALA A 290 22.39 21.70 0.94
C ALA A 290 21.90 21.41 2.36
N TYR A 291 20.58 21.34 2.54
CA TYR A 291 19.97 21.05 3.83
C TYR A 291 20.30 19.64 4.33
N LYS A 292 20.30 18.60 3.46
CA LYS A 292 20.77 17.25 3.82
C LYS A 292 22.20 17.27 4.36
N LYS A 293 23.10 18.02 3.72
CA LYS A 293 24.50 18.12 4.15
C LYS A 293 24.64 18.87 5.47
N GLU A 294 23.78 19.85 5.72
CA GLU A 294 23.72 20.62 6.97
C GLU A 294 23.25 19.75 8.14
N VAL A 295 22.11 19.08 8.01
CA VAL A 295 21.50 18.33 9.12
C VAL A 295 22.04 16.90 9.27
N ASP A 296 22.57 16.31 8.20
CA ASP A 296 23.12 14.94 8.16
C ASP A 296 24.50 14.88 7.46
N PRO A 297 25.55 15.50 8.02
CA PRO A 297 26.87 15.55 7.39
C PRO A 297 27.50 14.16 7.18
N ASN A 298 27.12 13.19 8.01
CA ASN A 298 27.60 11.80 7.93
C ASN A 298 26.71 10.89 7.07
N ASN A 299 25.61 11.43 6.53
CA ASN A 299 24.65 10.72 5.69
C ASN A 299 24.15 9.40 6.33
N ILE A 300 23.77 9.45 7.60
CA ILE A 300 23.29 8.30 8.37
C ILE A 300 21.79 8.05 8.21
N PHE A 301 21.00 9.07 7.88
CA PHE A 301 19.55 8.95 7.76
C PHE A 301 19.14 8.58 6.33
N ASN A 302 18.52 7.40 6.21
CA ASN A 302 18.03 6.80 4.96
C ASN A 302 19.00 6.91 3.76
N PRO A 303 20.28 6.49 3.92
CA PRO A 303 21.28 6.61 2.86
C PRO A 303 20.90 5.79 1.63
N ASN A 304 21.42 6.21 0.47
CA ASN A 304 21.29 5.47 -0.79
C ASN A 304 19.84 5.33 -1.28
N LYS A 305 18.97 6.24 -0.85
CA LYS A 305 17.63 6.48 -1.38
C LYS A 305 17.47 7.98 -1.64
N PHE A 306 16.45 8.36 -2.40
CA PHE A 306 16.10 9.76 -2.71
C PHE A 306 17.16 10.51 -3.55
N PHE A 307 18.33 10.85 -2.99
CA PHE A 307 19.37 11.61 -3.70
C PHE A 307 20.30 10.75 -4.57
N ALA A 308 20.44 9.46 -4.25
CA ALA A 308 21.28 8.52 -4.98
C ALA A 308 20.81 7.09 -4.68
N VAL A 309 21.05 6.15 -5.60
CA VAL A 309 20.84 4.70 -5.37
C VAL A 309 22.19 3.99 -5.35
N LYS A 310 22.57 3.41 -4.21
CA LYS A 310 23.70 2.47 -4.10
C LYS A 310 23.22 1.17 -3.48
N THR A 311 23.54 0.04 -4.10
CA THR A 311 23.15 -1.30 -3.61
C THR A 311 24.34 -2.07 -3.04
N LYS A 312 24.08 -3.13 -2.26
CA LYS A 312 25.11 -3.99 -1.62
C LYS A 312 26.06 -4.68 -2.60
N MET A 313 25.71 -4.80 -3.89
CA MET A 313 26.53 -5.42 -4.94
C MET A 313 27.14 -4.37 -5.88
N ALA A 314 27.88 -3.40 -5.32
CA ALA A 314 28.76 -2.48 -6.06
C ALA A 314 28.23 -2.00 -7.43
N ASN A 315 27.26 -1.08 -7.42
CA ASN A 315 26.80 -0.33 -8.60
C ASN A 315 26.16 -1.10 -9.77
N ILE A 316 25.99 -2.42 -9.79
CA ILE A 316 25.38 -3.09 -10.96
C ILE A 316 23.89 -2.71 -11.15
N PRO A 317 23.02 -2.75 -10.11
CA PRO A 317 21.68 -2.16 -10.19
C PRO A 317 21.72 -0.63 -10.27
N GLY A 318 22.63 0.04 -9.57
CA GLY A 318 22.76 1.51 -9.58
C GLY A 318 23.13 2.10 -10.94
N MET A 319 23.83 1.33 -11.78
CA MET A 319 24.17 1.68 -13.16
C MET A 319 22.97 1.51 -14.09
N MET A 320 22.09 0.54 -13.82
CA MET A 320 20.78 0.42 -14.47
C MET A 320 19.85 1.56 -14.05
N PHE A 321 20.03 2.18 -12.88
CA PHE A 321 19.28 3.36 -12.43
C PHE A 321 20.00 4.70 -12.67
N ASN A 322 21.18 4.69 -13.33
CA ASN A 322 21.89 5.92 -13.70
C ASN A 322 21.15 6.62 -14.86
N PRO A 323 20.71 7.88 -14.73
CA PRO A 323 19.93 8.57 -15.76
C PRO A 323 20.60 8.58 -17.15
N LEU A 324 21.93 8.59 -17.22
CA LEU A 324 22.69 8.63 -18.47
C LEU A 324 22.71 7.29 -19.23
N ILE A 325 22.57 6.16 -18.51
CA ILE A 325 22.58 4.80 -19.06
C ILE A 325 21.15 4.27 -19.22
N PHE A 326 20.29 4.57 -18.25
CA PHE A 326 18.89 4.15 -18.19
C PHE A 326 17.99 4.82 -19.23
N ARG A 327 18.21 6.11 -19.52
CA ARG A 327 17.38 6.84 -20.50
C ARG A 327 17.48 6.25 -21.93
N PRO A 328 18.69 5.98 -22.47
CA PRO A 328 18.88 5.28 -23.73
C PRO A 328 18.40 3.83 -23.71
N LEU A 329 18.71 3.07 -22.66
CA LEU A 329 18.28 1.65 -22.52
C LEU A 329 16.76 1.50 -22.54
N ILE A 330 16.03 2.42 -21.91
CA ILE A 330 14.56 2.43 -21.98
C ILE A 330 14.04 2.84 -23.36
N ARG A 331 14.71 3.75 -24.08
CA ARG A 331 14.31 4.07 -25.46
C ARG A 331 14.49 2.86 -26.39
N ILE A 332 15.58 2.12 -26.21
CA ILE A 332 15.84 0.89 -26.95
C ILE A 332 14.85 -0.20 -26.52
N SER A 333 14.63 -0.41 -25.21
CA SER A 333 13.66 -1.40 -24.73
C SER A 333 12.24 -1.08 -25.18
N ALA A 334 11.76 0.16 -25.07
CA ALA A 334 10.44 0.55 -25.59
C ALA A 334 10.25 0.24 -27.09
N THR A 335 11.34 0.18 -27.87
CA THR A 335 11.34 -0.17 -29.29
C THR A 335 11.47 -1.68 -29.53
N VAL A 336 12.17 -2.40 -28.65
CA VAL A 336 12.55 -3.84 -28.81
C VAL A 336 11.64 -4.80 -28.01
N THR A 337 11.07 -4.35 -26.88
CA THR A 337 10.16 -5.10 -26.01
C THR A 337 8.94 -5.70 -26.73
N PRO A 338 8.32 -5.04 -27.75
CA PRO A 338 7.21 -5.64 -28.50
C PRO A 338 7.59 -6.93 -29.26
N ILE A 339 8.88 -7.15 -29.54
CA ILE A 339 9.39 -8.32 -30.28
C ILE A 339 9.63 -9.50 -29.33
N PHE A 340 10.00 -9.22 -28.08
CA PHE A 340 10.32 -10.25 -27.07
C PHE A 340 9.14 -10.62 -26.16
N GLY A 341 8.18 -9.72 -25.94
CA GLY A 341 7.02 -9.96 -25.06
C GLY A 341 6.15 -11.15 -25.50
N LYS A 342 6.01 -11.38 -26.81
CA LYS A 342 5.25 -12.53 -27.35
C LYS A 342 5.87 -13.89 -27.06
N ARG A 343 7.16 -13.97 -26.72
CA ARG A 343 7.86 -15.24 -26.43
C ARG A 343 7.92 -15.60 -24.95
N ALA A 344 7.49 -14.71 -24.06
CA ALA A 344 7.59 -14.89 -22.60
C ALA A 344 6.24 -15.23 -21.92
N SER A 345 5.17 -15.43 -22.69
CA SER A 345 3.95 -16.09 -22.22
C SER A 345 4.21 -17.59 -22.13
N SER A 346 4.82 -18.03 -21.03
CA SER A 346 4.84 -19.44 -20.70
C SER A 346 3.48 -19.81 -20.11
N ASN A 347 2.65 -20.49 -20.90
CA ASN A 347 1.64 -21.43 -20.43
C ASN A 347 2.33 -22.61 -19.72
N GLY A 348 3.03 -22.34 -18.62
CA GLY A 348 3.51 -23.37 -17.71
C GLY A 348 2.39 -23.67 -16.75
N GLY A 349 1.76 -24.85 -16.88
CA GLY A 349 0.85 -25.35 -15.85
C GLY A 349 1.53 -25.25 -14.49
N LEU A 350 0.84 -24.63 -13.54
CA LEU A 350 1.31 -24.53 -12.15
C LEU A 350 1.51 -25.97 -11.65
N LYS A 351 2.68 -26.26 -11.07
CA LYS A 351 2.87 -27.49 -10.30
C LYS A 351 1.82 -27.51 -9.18
N GLU A 352 1.45 -28.69 -8.69
CA GLU A 352 0.72 -28.77 -7.42
C GLU A 352 1.59 -28.12 -6.34
N GLU A 353 1.13 -26.96 -5.87
CA GLU A 353 1.78 -26.17 -4.82
C GLU A 353 1.14 -26.54 -3.48
N SER A 354 1.96 -26.63 -2.43
CA SER A 354 1.42 -26.71 -1.08
C SER A 354 0.74 -25.39 -0.70
N VAL A 355 -0.10 -25.42 0.35
CA VAL A 355 -0.78 -24.21 0.83
C VAL A 355 0.25 -23.17 1.29
N LEU A 356 1.29 -23.61 1.99
CA LEU A 356 2.41 -22.76 2.40
C LEU A 356 3.12 -22.12 1.20
N GLU A 357 3.45 -22.89 0.17
CA GLU A 357 4.14 -22.36 -1.01
C GLU A 357 3.31 -21.27 -1.70
N LYS A 358 2.02 -21.53 -1.94
CA LYS A 358 1.10 -20.56 -2.53
C LYS A 358 1.04 -19.26 -1.71
N ILE A 359 0.94 -19.36 -0.38
CA ILE A 359 0.83 -18.20 0.52
C ILE A 359 2.14 -17.41 0.57
N VAL A 360 3.29 -18.09 0.60
CA VAL A 360 4.62 -17.45 0.61
C VAL A 360 4.80 -16.54 -0.60
N TYR A 361 4.37 -16.98 -1.80
CA TYR A 361 4.49 -16.19 -3.02
C TYR A 361 3.34 -15.20 -3.25
N SER A 362 2.24 -15.33 -2.51
CA SER A 362 1.11 -14.40 -2.53
C SER A 362 1.26 -13.23 -1.54
N CYS A 363 2.22 -13.29 -0.61
CA CYS A 363 2.47 -12.20 0.33
C CYS A 363 3.15 -10.99 -0.33
N ILE A 364 2.46 -9.85 -0.32
CA ILE A 364 2.98 -8.57 -0.84
C ILE A 364 3.91 -7.84 0.12
N LYS A 365 4.15 -8.40 1.32
CA LYS A 365 5.05 -7.86 2.36
C LYS A 365 4.74 -6.42 2.81
N CYS A 366 3.46 -6.02 2.80
CA CYS A 366 3.02 -4.68 3.21
C CYS A 366 3.25 -4.38 4.71
N GLY A 367 3.36 -5.41 5.56
CA GLY A 367 3.59 -5.24 6.99
C GLY A 367 2.36 -4.87 7.82
N SER A 368 1.15 -4.81 7.25
CA SER A 368 -0.10 -4.54 7.99
C SER A 368 -0.29 -5.47 9.19
N CYS A 369 0.19 -6.72 9.10
CA CYS A 369 0.15 -7.68 10.19
C CYS A 369 0.89 -7.23 11.46
N ALA A 370 1.87 -6.33 11.35
CA ALA A 370 2.63 -5.84 12.51
C ALA A 370 1.79 -4.97 13.44
N ALA A 371 0.81 -4.24 12.90
CA ALA A 371 -0.06 -3.38 13.69
C ALA A 371 -1.02 -4.17 14.61
N THR A 372 -1.19 -5.49 14.38
CA THR A 372 -2.21 -6.30 15.05
C THR A 372 -1.69 -7.60 15.65
N CYS A 373 -0.40 -7.93 15.46
CA CYS A 373 0.15 -9.20 15.95
C CYS A 373 0.45 -9.11 17.45
N PRO A 374 -0.28 -9.85 18.32
CA PRO A 374 -0.08 -9.77 19.77
C PRO A 374 1.33 -10.25 20.19
N ALA A 375 1.85 -11.27 19.50
CA ALA A 375 3.22 -11.73 19.74
C ALA A 375 4.23 -10.60 19.55
N TYR A 376 4.15 -9.88 18.42
CA TYR A 376 5.04 -8.76 18.15
C TYR A 376 4.83 -7.58 19.12
N LEU A 377 3.59 -7.27 19.49
CA LEU A 377 3.30 -6.17 20.42
C LEU A 377 3.90 -6.40 21.81
N VAL A 378 4.03 -7.66 22.23
CA VAL A 378 4.59 -8.01 23.54
C VAL A 378 6.10 -8.23 23.48
N THR A 379 6.61 -8.87 22.43
CA THR A 379 8.04 -9.21 22.33
C THR A 379 8.88 -8.12 21.66
N ASN A 380 8.28 -7.26 20.84
CA ASN A 380 8.97 -6.41 19.86
C ASN A 380 9.91 -7.17 18.91
N GLU A 381 9.76 -8.48 18.78
CA GLU A 381 10.60 -9.32 17.94
C GLU A 381 10.04 -9.42 16.53
N GLU A 382 10.73 -8.85 15.55
CA GLU A 382 10.26 -8.86 14.16
C GLU A 382 10.08 -10.28 13.60
N SER A 383 10.84 -11.27 14.06
CA SER A 383 10.78 -12.65 13.57
C SER A 383 9.41 -13.33 13.81
N VAL A 384 8.65 -12.88 14.82
CA VAL A 384 7.30 -13.42 15.09
C VAL A 384 6.23 -12.83 14.16
N LEU A 385 6.58 -11.82 13.37
CA LEU A 385 5.63 -11.21 12.43
C LEU A 385 5.27 -12.18 11.30
N PRO A 386 3.99 -12.27 10.90
CA PRO A 386 3.54 -13.08 9.78
C PRO A 386 4.38 -12.92 8.49
N LYS A 387 4.69 -11.68 8.08
CA LYS A 387 5.53 -11.42 6.90
C LYS A 387 6.92 -12.08 6.98
N ASN A 388 7.50 -12.15 8.19
CA ASN A 388 8.85 -12.64 8.43
C ASN A 388 8.86 -14.16 8.60
N LYS A 389 7.80 -14.74 9.19
CA LYS A 389 7.55 -16.20 9.15
C LYS A 389 7.40 -16.71 7.72
N LEU A 390 6.67 -16.01 6.84
CA LEU A 390 6.61 -16.37 5.41
C LEU A 390 7.97 -16.22 4.71
N TYR A 391 8.80 -15.25 5.12
CA TYR A 391 10.17 -15.14 4.60
C TYR A 391 11.05 -16.33 5.05
N LEU A 392 10.90 -16.79 6.29
CA LEU A 392 11.54 -18.00 6.79
C LEU A 392 11.05 -19.25 6.02
N ALA A 393 9.74 -19.39 5.84
CA ALA A 393 9.15 -20.45 5.04
C ALA A 393 9.71 -20.47 3.61
N LYS A 394 9.86 -19.29 2.99
CA LYS A 394 10.50 -19.17 1.67
C LYS A 394 11.92 -19.72 1.65
N LYS A 395 12.73 -19.37 2.65
CA LYS A 395 14.10 -19.91 2.80
C LYS A 395 14.07 -21.43 2.93
N LEU A 396 13.19 -21.95 3.78
CA LEU A 396 13.05 -23.39 4.02
C LEU A 396 12.65 -24.15 2.75
N LEU A 397 11.66 -23.63 2.00
CA LEU A 397 11.22 -24.18 0.70
C LEU A 397 12.33 -24.12 -0.36
N ALA A 398 13.21 -23.12 -0.30
CA ALA A 398 14.37 -23.00 -1.18
C ALA A 398 15.55 -23.91 -0.79
N GLY A 399 15.46 -24.61 0.35
CA GLY A 399 16.55 -25.44 0.89
C GLY A 399 17.65 -24.65 1.60
N ASP A 400 17.43 -23.37 1.90
CA ASP A 400 18.38 -22.54 2.62
C ASP A 400 18.52 -22.99 4.09
N ALA A 401 19.68 -22.69 4.69
CA ALA A 401 19.89 -22.91 6.11
C ALA A 401 18.97 -22.00 6.95
N VAL A 402 18.36 -22.58 7.97
CA VAL A 402 17.50 -21.93 8.97
C VAL A 402 18.08 -22.25 10.35
N SER A 403 18.12 -21.26 11.25
CA SER A 403 18.60 -21.46 12.61
C SER A 403 17.48 -22.02 13.51
N LYS A 404 17.87 -22.69 14.60
CA LYS A 404 16.90 -23.11 15.63
C LYS A 404 16.18 -21.90 16.23
N THR A 405 16.89 -20.80 16.49
CA THR A 405 16.28 -19.57 17.02
C THR A 405 15.20 -19.01 16.10
N ASP A 406 15.43 -18.98 14.78
CA ASP A 406 14.40 -18.54 13.82
C ASP A 406 13.21 -19.50 13.80
N SER A 407 13.46 -20.80 13.92
CA SER A 407 12.44 -21.83 14.03
C SER A 407 11.56 -21.60 15.26
N ASP A 408 12.17 -21.36 16.42
CA ASP A 408 11.46 -21.22 17.68
C ASP A 408 10.48 -20.03 17.65
N MET A 409 10.85 -18.93 16.97
CA MET A 409 10.00 -17.75 16.79
C MET A 409 8.73 -18.03 15.98
N VAL A 410 8.71 -19.06 15.13
CA VAL A 410 7.49 -19.47 14.40
C VAL A 410 6.43 -19.97 15.36
N PHE A 411 6.82 -20.78 16.35
CA PHE A 411 5.92 -21.41 17.33
C PHE A 411 5.31 -20.42 18.34
N LEU A 412 5.80 -19.18 18.40
CA LEU A 412 5.21 -18.12 19.22
C LEU A 412 3.94 -17.52 18.58
N CYS A 413 3.35 -18.17 17.56
CA CYS A 413 2.07 -17.76 17.01
C CYS A 413 0.93 -18.14 17.97
N THR A 414 0.01 -17.22 18.24
CA THR A 414 -1.20 -17.52 19.02
C THR A 414 -2.36 -18.04 18.17
N HIS A 415 -2.18 -18.16 16.84
CA HIS A 415 -3.21 -18.60 15.89
C HIS A 415 -4.52 -17.80 15.93
N CYS A 416 -4.49 -16.57 16.46
CA CYS A 416 -5.67 -15.72 16.70
C CYS A 416 -6.32 -15.08 15.44
N GLU A 417 -5.81 -15.36 14.24
CA GLU A 417 -6.26 -14.80 12.95
C GLU A 417 -6.31 -13.26 12.79
N MET A 418 -5.90 -12.47 13.77
CA MET A 418 -5.92 -11.00 13.68
C MET A 418 -5.13 -10.47 12.46
N CYS A 419 -4.04 -11.14 12.10
CA CYS A 419 -3.24 -10.81 10.93
C CYS A 419 -3.96 -11.05 9.59
N ARG A 420 -4.93 -11.99 9.54
CA ARG A 420 -5.79 -12.24 8.38
C ARG A 420 -6.79 -11.11 8.18
N ALA A 421 -7.40 -10.62 9.27
CA ALA A 421 -8.35 -9.51 9.23
C ALA A 421 -7.77 -8.20 8.65
N VAL A 422 -6.46 -7.97 8.82
CA VAL A 422 -5.75 -6.82 8.23
C VAL A 422 -4.91 -7.20 7.00
N CYS A 423 -5.00 -8.44 6.52
CA CYS A 423 -4.20 -8.90 5.41
C CYS A 423 -4.70 -8.24 4.12
N GLN A 424 -3.80 -7.49 3.50
CA GLN A 424 -4.06 -6.84 2.22
C GLN A 424 -4.34 -7.83 1.10
N ASN A 425 -4.06 -9.14 1.28
CA ASN A 425 -4.32 -10.17 0.29
C ASN A 425 -5.23 -11.31 0.81
N ASP A 426 -5.86 -11.14 1.98
CA ASP A 426 -6.72 -12.14 2.64
C ASP A 426 -6.14 -13.58 2.64
N LEU A 427 -4.86 -13.67 3.03
CA LEU A 427 -4.13 -14.95 3.07
C LEU A 427 -4.59 -15.80 4.26
N ASP A 428 -4.77 -17.09 4.03
CA ASP A 428 -5.07 -18.08 5.07
C ASP A 428 -3.80 -18.48 5.85
N LEU A 429 -3.31 -17.53 6.66
CA LEU A 429 -2.02 -17.64 7.33
C LEU A 429 -1.97 -18.80 8.34
N VAL A 430 -3.08 -19.13 9.01
CA VAL A 430 -3.10 -20.20 10.03
C VAL A 430 -2.84 -21.55 9.40
N THR A 431 -3.50 -21.88 8.28
CA THR A 431 -3.21 -23.11 7.53
C THR A 431 -1.74 -23.16 7.08
N ALA A 432 -1.17 -22.02 6.66
CA ALA A 432 0.24 -21.91 6.33
C ALA A 432 1.16 -22.20 7.54
N TRP A 433 0.81 -21.71 8.73
CA TRP A 433 1.57 -21.95 9.96
C TRP A 433 1.56 -23.41 10.36
N THR A 434 0.42 -24.09 10.29
CA THR A 434 0.35 -25.52 10.59
C THR A 434 1.32 -26.33 9.74
N GLU A 435 1.40 -26.04 8.44
CA GLU A 435 2.35 -26.70 7.53
C GLU A 435 3.81 -26.35 7.89
N LEU A 436 4.11 -25.06 8.12
CA LEU A 436 5.45 -24.59 8.48
C LEU A 436 5.93 -25.16 9.83
N GLU A 437 5.08 -25.15 10.85
CA GLU A 437 5.34 -25.69 12.19
C GLU A 437 5.65 -27.19 12.09
N THR A 438 4.89 -27.95 11.30
CA THR A 438 5.15 -29.38 11.05
C THR A 438 6.54 -29.61 10.45
N MET A 439 6.93 -28.80 9.44
CA MET A 439 8.24 -28.89 8.81
C MET A 439 9.38 -28.57 9.80
N LEU A 440 9.19 -27.56 10.64
CA LEU A 440 10.18 -27.10 11.61
C LEU A 440 10.30 -28.05 12.80
N GLU A 441 9.19 -28.58 13.31
CA GLU A 441 9.16 -29.55 14.40
C GLU A 441 9.91 -30.83 13.99
N THR A 442 9.71 -31.30 12.76
CA THR A 442 10.44 -32.46 12.23
C THR A 442 11.95 -32.23 12.20
N LYS A 443 12.40 -30.98 11.99
CA LYS A 443 13.81 -30.64 11.80
C LYS A 443 14.53 -30.22 13.10
N PHE A 444 13.85 -29.51 13.98
CA PHE A 444 14.44 -28.87 15.16
C PHE A 444 13.77 -29.29 16.48
N GLY A 445 12.65 -30.00 16.43
CA GLY A 445 11.76 -30.22 17.56
C GLY A 445 10.92 -28.99 17.89
N LYS A 446 9.85 -29.20 18.65
CA LYS A 446 8.98 -28.14 19.14
C LYS A 446 9.59 -27.48 20.40
N PRO A 447 9.64 -26.14 20.50
CA PRO A 447 10.29 -25.44 21.60
C PRO A 447 9.33 -25.23 22.79
N GLU A 448 8.98 -26.32 23.50
CA GLU A 448 7.99 -26.28 24.60
C GLU A 448 8.30 -25.25 25.70
N GLU A 449 9.57 -25.10 26.08
CA GLU A 449 10.00 -24.12 27.09
C GLU A 449 9.75 -22.68 26.60
N ALA A 450 10.15 -22.35 25.37
CA ALA A 450 9.97 -21.01 24.81
C ALA A 450 8.48 -20.65 24.63
N ILE A 451 7.65 -21.63 24.24
CA ILE A 451 6.20 -21.45 24.14
C ILE A 451 5.62 -21.16 25.53
N THR A 452 6.01 -21.92 26.55
CA THR A 452 5.51 -21.76 27.93
C THR A 452 5.88 -20.39 28.49
N GLU A 453 7.13 -19.96 28.32
CA GLU A 453 7.61 -18.65 28.76
C GLU A 453 6.87 -17.51 28.02
N PHE A 454 6.70 -17.65 26.71
CA PHE A 454 5.97 -16.69 25.90
C PHE A 454 4.51 -16.55 26.33
N VAL A 455 3.81 -17.66 26.57
CA VAL A 455 2.42 -17.64 27.05
C VAL A 455 2.33 -16.95 28.41
N SER A 456 3.23 -17.27 29.34
CA SER A 456 3.28 -16.59 30.65
C SER A 456 3.51 -15.07 30.50
N THR A 457 4.38 -14.67 29.57
CA THR A 457 4.66 -13.27 29.25
C THR A 457 3.44 -12.56 28.65
N LEU A 458 2.72 -13.22 27.73
CA LEU A 458 1.47 -12.69 27.17
C LEU A 458 0.41 -12.50 28.24
N GLU A 459 0.18 -13.51 29.08
CA GLU A 459 -0.88 -13.48 30.10
C GLU A 459 -0.62 -12.45 31.21
N SER A 460 0.64 -12.10 31.46
CA SER A 460 1.02 -11.04 32.41
C SER A 460 1.08 -9.65 31.78
N SER A 461 0.96 -9.55 30.45
CA SER A 461 1.09 -8.28 29.73
C SER A 461 -0.21 -7.48 29.71
N GLU A 462 -0.24 -6.35 30.41
CA GLU A 462 -1.35 -5.39 30.30
C GLU A 462 -1.50 -4.86 28.87
N VAL A 463 -0.40 -4.72 28.12
CA VAL A 463 -0.43 -4.32 26.70
C VAL A 463 -1.24 -5.32 25.87
N TYR A 464 -1.03 -6.62 26.10
CA TYR A 464 -1.78 -7.67 25.42
C TYR A 464 -3.27 -7.60 25.75
N TRP A 465 -3.63 -7.60 27.03
CA TRP A 465 -5.03 -7.54 27.45
C TRP A 465 -5.72 -6.26 26.99
N ARG A 466 -5.05 -5.11 27.08
CA ARG A 466 -5.56 -3.85 26.54
C ARG A 466 -5.78 -3.95 25.04
N PHE A 467 -4.83 -4.53 24.30
CA PHE A 467 -4.95 -4.66 22.86
C PHE A 467 -6.15 -5.53 22.44
N VAL A 468 -6.31 -6.69 23.10
CA VAL A 468 -7.39 -7.64 22.77
C VAL A 468 -8.77 -7.14 23.24
N TYR A 469 -8.86 -6.45 24.38
CA TYR A 469 -10.15 -6.18 25.05
C TYR A 469 -10.62 -4.72 25.04
N LYS A 470 -9.73 -3.74 24.82
CA LYS A 470 -10.12 -2.32 24.76
C LYS A 470 -11.23 -2.00 23.74
N PRO A 471 -11.33 -2.69 22.58
CA PRO A 471 -12.46 -2.45 21.67
C PRO A 471 -13.83 -2.75 22.28
N PHE A 472 -13.90 -3.58 23.32
CA PHE A 472 -15.14 -4.05 23.92
C PHE A 472 -15.47 -3.35 25.25
N PHE A 473 -14.45 -2.86 25.98
CA PHE A 473 -14.63 -2.28 27.31
C PHE A 473 -13.81 -0.97 27.46
N GLN A 474 -14.45 0.09 27.97
CA GLN A 474 -13.78 1.37 28.28
C GLN A 474 -13.31 1.38 29.75
N LYS A 475 -12.12 0.83 30.01
CA LYS A 475 -11.51 0.79 31.36
C LYS A 475 -10.12 1.41 31.40
N GLU A 476 -9.69 1.78 32.61
CA GLU A 476 -8.36 2.34 32.88
C GLU A 476 -7.25 1.27 32.92
N SER A 477 -7.56 0.03 33.30
CA SER A 477 -6.62 -1.11 33.33
C SER A 477 -7.23 -2.39 32.75
N PHE A 478 -6.37 -3.22 32.15
CA PHE A 478 -6.71 -4.48 31.52
C PHE A 478 -5.73 -5.57 31.98
N THR A 479 -6.11 -6.34 33.00
CA THR A 479 -5.41 -7.57 33.42
C THR A 479 -6.26 -8.80 33.14
N LYS A 480 -5.65 -9.99 33.13
CA LYS A 480 -6.34 -11.29 32.99
C LYS A 480 -7.53 -11.42 33.94
N GLU A 481 -7.37 -11.01 35.20
CA GLU A 481 -8.39 -11.09 36.24
C GLU A 481 -9.55 -10.13 35.98
N THR A 482 -9.26 -8.88 35.61
CA THR A 482 -10.29 -7.88 35.30
C THR A 482 -11.11 -8.30 34.09
N VAL A 483 -10.45 -8.84 33.06
CA VAL A 483 -11.09 -9.32 31.83
C VAL A 483 -11.94 -10.56 32.10
N ASN A 484 -11.45 -11.54 32.85
CA ASN A 484 -12.23 -12.74 33.19
C ASN A 484 -13.51 -12.37 33.95
N THR A 485 -13.42 -11.42 34.88
CA THR A 485 -14.59 -10.90 35.60
C THR A 485 -15.60 -10.25 34.65
N ASP A 486 -15.12 -9.51 33.65
CA ASP A 486 -15.98 -8.87 32.65
C ASP A 486 -16.65 -9.85 31.70
N ILE A 487 -15.93 -10.86 31.21
CA ILE A 487 -16.48 -11.92 30.35
C ILE A 487 -17.61 -12.65 31.09
N LEU A 488 -17.36 -13.04 32.34
CA LEU A 488 -18.38 -13.69 33.18
C LEU A 488 -19.60 -12.78 33.38
N SER A 489 -19.39 -11.47 33.53
CA SER A 489 -20.49 -10.50 33.64
C SER A 489 -21.24 -10.26 32.32
N PHE A 490 -20.54 -10.28 31.17
CA PHE A 490 -21.11 -10.00 29.85
C PHE A 490 -21.95 -11.17 29.32
N TYR A 491 -21.53 -12.40 29.60
CA TYR A 491 -22.29 -13.61 29.24
C TYR A 491 -23.32 -14.03 30.30
N GLY A 492 -23.46 -13.27 31.39
CA GLY A 492 -24.53 -13.46 32.37
C GLY A 492 -24.34 -14.63 33.34
N GLY A 493 -23.10 -14.87 33.79
CA GLY A 493 -22.78 -15.87 34.83
C GLY A 493 -22.33 -17.21 34.28
#